data_AF-A0A519YKH2-F1
#
_entry.id   AF-A0A519YKH2-F1
#
_cell.length_a   1.000
_cell.length_b   1.000
_cell.length_c   1.000
_cell.angle_alpha   90.00
_cell.angle_beta   90.00
_cell.angle_gamma   90.00
#
_symmetry.space_group_name_H-M   'P 1'
#
loop_
_entity.id
_entity.type
_entity.pdbx_description
1 polymer ?
#
loop_
_entity_poly.entity_id
_entity_poly.type
_entity_poly.pdbx_seq_one_letter_code
_entity_poly.pdbx_strand_id
1 'polypeptide(L)'
;MSAIAPPFLQAGQRVAIVAPARKISTAEVEFARQTLQGWGLEVVLGESIDAAHHQFAGADELRRRDFQRQLDDPSIRAILCARGGYGTARLLDELDFQSFAKHPTFLQ
;
A
#
# COMPACT_ATOMS: atom_id res chain seq x y z
N MET A 1 -19.41 15.41 7.41
CA MET A 1 -19.08 13.98 7.61
C MET A 1 -18.09 13.90 8.76
N SER A 2 -18.32 13.01 9.74
CA SER A 2 -17.34 12.78 10.81
C SER A 2 -16.16 12.00 10.24
N ALA A 3 -14.93 12.33 10.64
CA ALA A 3 -13.75 11.60 10.20
C ALA A 3 -13.80 10.17 10.78
N ILE A 4 -13.60 9.16 9.91
CA ILE A 4 -13.52 7.76 10.35
C ILE A 4 -12.08 7.48 10.74
N ALA A 5 -11.86 7.12 12.01
CA ALA A 5 -10.57 6.68 12.50
C ALA A 5 -10.57 5.15 12.61
N PRO A 6 -9.77 4.42 11.79
CA PRO A 6 -9.61 2.99 11.96
C PRO A 6 -8.95 2.69 13.32
N PRO A 7 -9.21 1.51 13.92
CA PRO A 7 -8.60 1.13 15.17
C PRO A 7 -7.08 0.94 15.02
N PHE A 8 -6.35 1.03 16.14
CA PHE A 8 -4.90 0.78 16.16
C PHE A 8 -4.56 -0.66 15.71
N LEU A 9 -3.39 -0.78 15.10
CA LEU A 9 -2.82 -2.07 14.70
C LEU A 9 -2.52 -2.96 15.91
N GLN A 10 -2.71 -4.26 15.72
CA GLN A 10 -2.43 -5.29 16.72
C GLN A 10 -1.54 -6.37 16.11
N ALA A 11 -0.74 -7.05 16.94
CA ALA A 11 0.05 -8.19 16.52
C ALA A 11 -0.81 -9.27 15.84
N GLY A 12 -0.27 -9.93 14.83
CA GLY A 12 -0.94 -10.89 13.96
C GLY A 12 -1.77 -10.26 12.83
N GLN A 13 -1.92 -8.93 12.80
CA GLN A 13 -2.63 -8.26 11.70
C GLN A 13 -1.72 -8.05 10.49
N ARG A 14 -2.34 -8.07 9.31
CA ARG A 14 -1.64 -7.88 8.03
C ARG A 14 -1.54 -6.40 7.67
N VAL A 15 -0.38 -5.99 7.16
CA VAL A 15 -0.14 -4.66 6.61
C VAL A 15 0.53 -4.78 5.24
N ALA A 16 0.09 -3.96 4.28
CA ALA A 16 0.63 -3.96 2.94
C ALA A 16 1.64 -2.82 2.74
N ILE A 17 2.73 -3.09 2.04
CA ILE A 17 3.67 -2.08 1.53
C ILE A 17 3.58 -2.10 0.00
N VAL A 18 3.18 -0.98 -0.61
CA VAL A 18 3.02 -0.82 -2.06
C VAL A 18 3.77 0.41 -2.56
N ALA A 19 4.09 0.48 -3.84
CA ALA A 19 4.72 1.63 -4.47
C ALA A 19 3.83 2.22 -5.58
N PRO A 20 2.81 3.04 -5.26
CA PRO A 20 1.92 3.61 -6.26
C PRO A 20 2.56 4.74 -7.07
N ALA A 21 3.76 5.20 -6.73
CA ALA A 21 4.48 6.27 -7.44
C ALA A 21 5.85 5.82 -8.00
N ARG A 22 6.95 6.22 -7.35
CA ARG A 22 8.32 5.98 -7.85
C ARG A 22 8.79 4.57 -7.53
N LYS A 23 9.66 4.05 -8.40
CA LYS A 23 10.33 2.74 -8.18
C LYS A 23 11.08 2.72 -6.85
N ILE A 24 11.05 1.56 -6.23
CA ILE A 24 11.76 1.23 -5.00
C ILE A 24 12.06 -0.26 -5.01
N SER A 25 13.20 -0.64 -4.42
CA SER A 25 13.61 -2.04 -4.34
C SER A 25 13.21 -2.71 -3.03
N THR A 26 13.15 -4.04 -3.01
CA THR A 26 12.96 -4.84 -1.79
C THR A 26 14.02 -4.50 -0.74
N ALA A 27 15.28 -4.31 -1.16
CA ALA A 27 16.37 -3.93 -0.26
C ALA A 27 16.13 -2.58 0.45
N GLU A 28 15.50 -1.62 -0.25
CA GLU A 28 15.18 -0.30 0.33
C GLU A 28 13.98 -0.35 1.30
N VAL A 29 13.02 -1.26 1.09
CA VAL A 29 11.87 -1.43 2.02
C VAL A 29 12.16 -2.40 3.16
N GLU A 30 13.29 -3.11 3.13
CA GLU A 30 13.60 -4.18 4.09
C GLU A 30 13.62 -3.68 5.55
N PHE A 31 14.16 -2.50 5.80
CA PHE A 31 14.16 -1.91 7.15
C PHE A 31 12.73 -1.69 7.67
N ALA A 32 11.83 -1.16 6.83
CA ALA A 32 10.43 -0.97 7.18
C ALA A 32 9.73 -2.31 7.41
N ARG A 33 9.98 -3.30 6.54
CA ARG A 33 9.45 -4.67 6.67
C ARG A 33 9.84 -5.28 8.02
N GLN A 34 11.13 -5.25 8.37
CA GLN A 34 11.64 -5.78 9.63
C GLN A 34 11.08 -5.02 10.84
N THR A 35 10.92 -3.71 10.74
CA THR A 35 10.36 -2.89 11.83
C THR A 35 8.91 -3.29 12.11
N LEU A 36 8.08 -3.41 11.08
CA LEU A 36 6.68 -3.83 11.20
C LEU A 36 6.56 -5.27 11.71
N GLN A 37 7.42 -6.18 11.21
CA GLN A 37 7.50 -7.55 11.72
C GLN A 37 7.91 -7.59 13.20
N GLY A 38 8.82 -6.71 13.63
CA GLY A 38 9.20 -6.55 15.03
C GLY A 38 8.06 -6.07 15.93
N TRP A 39 7.05 -5.41 15.37
CA TRP A 39 5.80 -5.07 16.06
C TRP A 39 4.79 -6.23 16.09
N GLY A 40 5.15 -7.39 15.53
CA GLY A 40 4.30 -8.57 15.43
C GLY A 40 3.33 -8.54 14.26
N LEU A 41 3.53 -7.66 13.26
CA LEU A 41 2.65 -7.56 12.10
C LEU A 41 3.08 -8.50 10.97
N GLU A 42 2.10 -8.97 10.20
CA GLU A 42 2.34 -9.74 8.98
C GLU A 42 2.47 -8.79 7.78
N VAL A 43 3.68 -8.65 7.25
CA VAL A 43 3.95 -7.70 6.15
C VAL A 43 3.74 -8.37 4.80
N VAL A 44 2.90 -7.75 3.97
CA VAL A 44 2.65 -8.12 2.58
C VAL A 44 3.33 -7.09 1.67
N LEU A 45 4.27 -7.54 0.83
CA LEU A 45 4.86 -6.68 -0.20
C LEU A 45 4.00 -6.76 -1.47
N GLY A 46 3.64 -5.59 -2.02
CA GLY A 46 2.91 -5.48 -3.27
C GLY A 46 3.78 -5.83 -4.48
N GLU A 47 3.11 -6.16 -5.60
CA GLU A 47 3.77 -6.46 -6.89
C GLU A 47 4.51 -5.26 -7.49
N SER A 48 4.21 -4.04 -7.02
CA SER A 48 4.90 -2.82 -7.42
C SER A 48 6.30 -2.67 -6.82
N ILE A 49 6.63 -3.44 -5.77
CA ILE A 49 7.99 -3.48 -5.22
C ILE A 49 8.92 -4.18 -6.22
N ASP A 50 10.13 -3.65 -6.41
CA ASP A 50 11.11 -4.04 -7.45
C ASP A 50 10.69 -3.79 -8.91
N ALA A 51 9.41 -3.50 -9.17
CA ALA A 51 8.97 -3.12 -10.51
C ALA A 51 9.58 -1.79 -10.93
N ALA A 52 9.89 -1.66 -12.22
CA ALA A 52 10.47 -0.45 -12.77
C ALA A 52 9.92 -0.14 -14.17
N HIS A 53 9.50 1.10 -14.35
CA HIS A 53 9.15 1.67 -15.64
C HIS A 53 9.60 3.15 -15.65
N HIS A 54 10.76 3.40 -16.25
CA HIS A 54 11.48 4.67 -16.13
C HIS A 54 11.70 5.08 -14.65
N GLN A 55 10.97 6.08 -14.17
CA GLN A 55 11.00 6.57 -12.79
C GLN A 55 9.94 5.95 -11.88
N PHE A 56 8.96 5.25 -12.46
CA PHE A 56 7.82 4.67 -11.75
C PHE A 56 8.07 3.23 -11.32
N ALA A 57 7.35 2.80 -10.29
CA ALA A 57 7.31 1.42 -9.79
C ALA A 57 6.48 0.51 -10.71
N GLY A 58 6.86 0.44 -11.99
CA GLY A 58 6.10 -0.22 -13.03
C GLY A 58 5.12 0.69 -13.77
N ALA A 59 4.47 0.13 -14.80
CA ALA A 59 3.46 0.83 -15.58
C ALA A 59 2.23 1.19 -14.72
N ASP A 60 1.43 2.15 -15.16
CA ASP A 60 0.25 2.64 -14.45
C ASP A 60 -0.70 1.49 -14.10
N GLU A 61 -0.92 0.56 -15.03
CA GLU A 61 -1.77 -0.62 -14.81
C GLU A 61 -1.26 -1.55 -13.70
N LEU A 62 0.05 -1.77 -13.60
CA LEU A 62 0.64 -2.58 -12.52
C LEU A 62 0.39 -1.90 -11.17
N ARG A 63 0.73 -0.60 -11.07
CA ARG A 63 0.61 0.17 -9.82
C ARG A 63 -0.84 0.29 -9.39
N ARG A 64 -1.75 0.54 -10.33
CA ARG A 64 -3.20 0.61 -10.11
C ARG A 64 -3.73 -0.72 -9.58
N ARG A 65 -3.45 -1.83 -10.27
CA ARG A 65 -3.92 -3.17 -9.87
C ARG A 65 -3.38 -3.57 -8.49
N ASP A 66 -2.09 -3.36 -8.26
CA ASP A 66 -1.46 -3.71 -6.98
C ASP A 66 -2.07 -2.89 -5.83
N PHE A 67 -2.27 -1.59 -6.04
CA PHE A 67 -2.88 -0.73 -5.03
C PHE A 67 -4.37 -1.05 -4.79
N GLN A 68 -5.15 -1.25 -5.86
CA GLN A 68 -6.55 -1.64 -5.80
C GLN A 68 -6.73 -2.94 -5.01
N ARG A 69 -5.87 -3.93 -5.23
CA ARG A 69 -5.91 -5.21 -4.49
C ARG A 69 -5.82 -5.01 -2.98
N GLN A 70 -4.98 -4.08 -2.52
CA GLN A 70 -4.85 -3.82 -1.08
C GLN A 70 -6.03 -3.00 -0.53
N LEU A 71 -6.57 -2.07 -1.32
CA LEU A 71 -7.79 -1.32 -0.97
C LEU A 71 -9.01 -2.25 -0.83
N ASP A 72 -9.05 -3.32 -1.62
CA ASP A 72 -10.16 -4.28 -1.64
C ASP A 72 -10.01 -5.44 -0.65
N ASP A 73 -8.83 -5.68 -0.06
CA ASP A 73 -8.60 -6.78 0.88
C ASP A 73 -8.92 -6.34 2.33
N PRO A 74 -10.06 -6.74 2.91
CA PRO A 74 -10.44 -6.34 4.27
C PRO A 74 -9.56 -6.94 5.37
N SER A 75 -8.70 -7.90 5.04
CA SER A 75 -7.71 -8.43 5.99
C SER A 75 -6.48 -7.52 6.15
N ILE A 76 -6.28 -6.56 5.25
CA ILE A 76 -5.21 -5.56 5.32
C ILE A 76 -5.63 -4.41 6.25
N ARG A 77 -4.92 -4.30 7.38
CA ARG A 77 -5.22 -3.34 8.47
C ARG A 77 -4.43 -2.04 8.38
N ALA A 78 -3.48 -1.97 7.45
CA ALA A 78 -2.88 -0.72 6.98
C ALA A 78 -2.24 -0.92 5.60
N ILE A 79 -2.23 0.13 4.77
CA ILE A 79 -1.53 0.21 3.50
C ILE A 79 -0.51 1.35 3.59
N LEU A 80 0.75 1.03 3.33
CA LEU A 80 1.88 1.96 3.39
C LEU A 80 2.49 2.15 2.00
N CYS A 81 2.55 3.40 1.56
CA CYS A 81 3.20 3.80 0.32
C CYS A 81 4.71 3.87 0.52
N ALA A 82 5.43 2.90 -0.02
CA ALA A 82 6.87 2.71 0.11
C ALA A 82 7.69 3.93 -0.34
N ARG A 83 7.21 4.64 -1.36
CA ARG A 83 7.85 5.87 -1.86
C ARG A 83 6.87 6.79 -2.56
N GLY A 84 6.97 8.09 -2.25
CA GLY A 84 6.19 9.15 -2.88
C GLY A 84 6.67 9.55 -4.28
N GLY A 85 6.11 10.65 -4.78
CA GLY A 85 6.31 11.20 -6.13
C GLY A 85 4.98 11.50 -6.82
N TYR A 86 5.02 11.97 -8.06
CA TYR A 86 3.80 12.39 -8.77
C TYR A 86 2.99 11.22 -9.38
N GLY A 87 3.52 9.98 -9.33
CA GLY A 87 2.94 8.84 -10.02
C GLY A 87 1.57 8.38 -9.50
N THR A 88 1.27 8.58 -8.22
CA THR A 88 0.01 8.14 -7.61
C THR A 88 -1.20 8.89 -8.15
N ALA A 89 -1.06 10.20 -8.40
CA ALA A 89 -2.17 11.03 -8.89
C ALA A 89 -2.73 10.55 -10.25
N ARG A 90 -1.89 9.90 -11.06
CA ARG A 90 -2.27 9.32 -12.36
C ARG A 90 -3.23 8.14 -12.25
N LEU A 91 -3.34 7.53 -11.07
CA LEU A 91 -4.14 6.33 -10.84
C LEU A 91 -5.51 6.65 -10.26
N LEU A 92 -5.70 7.85 -9.70
CA LEU A 92 -6.83 8.17 -8.82
C LEU A 92 -8.20 8.04 -9.51
N ASP A 93 -8.29 8.43 -10.78
CA ASP A 93 -9.54 8.38 -11.55
C ASP A 93 -10.00 6.94 -11.86
N GLU A 94 -9.10 5.96 -11.73
CA GLU A 94 -9.35 4.56 -12.06
C GLU A 94 -9.41 3.63 -10.84
N LEU A 95 -9.21 4.17 -9.62
CA LEU A 95 -9.34 3.40 -8.38
C LEU A 95 -10.80 3.38 -7.92
N ASP A 96 -11.26 2.20 -7.52
CA ASP A 96 -12.55 2.01 -6.87
C ASP A 96 -12.38 2.00 -5.34
N PHE A 97 -12.95 3.01 -4.69
CA PHE A 97 -12.90 3.15 -3.23
C PHE A 97 -14.13 2.58 -2.52
N GLN A 98 -15.07 1.92 -3.22
CA GLN A 98 -16.30 1.42 -2.61
C GLN A 98 -16.05 0.39 -1.50
N SER A 99 -15.10 -0.53 -1.69
CA SER A 99 -14.74 -1.52 -0.65
C SER A 99 -14.06 -0.84 0.53
N PHE A 100 -13.05 -0.02 0.25
CA PHE A 100 -12.32 0.75 1.25
C PHE A 100 -13.23 1.65 2.09
N ALA A 101 -14.24 2.28 1.50
CA ALA A 101 -15.20 3.11 2.23
C ALA A 101 -16.07 2.31 3.21
N LYS A 102 -16.34 1.02 2.93
CA LYS A 102 -17.07 0.12 3.84
C LYS A 102 -16.17 -0.45 4.95
N HIS A 103 -14.89 -0.63 4.64
CA HIS A 103 -13.89 -1.20 5.53
C HIS A 103 -12.66 -0.29 5.63
N PRO A 104 -12.82 0.93 6.19
CA PRO A 104 -11.74 1.90 6.22
C PRO A 104 -10.56 1.36 7.04
N THR A 105 -9.38 1.49 6.46
CA THR A 105 -8.12 1.06 7.03
C THR A 105 -7.13 2.22 7.02
N PHE A 106 -5.99 2.09 7.70
CA PHE A 106 -4.97 3.15 7.65
C PHE A 106 -4.33 3.18 6.26
N LEU A 107 -4.26 4.35 5.62
CA LEU A 107 -3.65 4.55 4.30
C LEU A 107 -2.65 5.71 4.40
N GLN A 108 -1.36 5.43 4.16
CA GLN A 108 -0.26 6.38 4.29
C GLN A 108 0.69 6.31 3.11
#